data_AF-A0A099KIH2-F1
#
_entry.id   AF-A0A099KIH2-F1
#
_cell.length_a   1.000
_cell.length_b   1.000
_cell.length_c   1.000
_cell.angle_alpha   90.00
_cell.angle_beta   90.00
_cell.angle_gamma   90.00
#
_symmetry.space_group_name_H-M   'P 1'
#
loop_
_entity.id
_entity.type
_entity.pdbx_description
1 polymer ?
#
loop_
_entity_poly.entity_id
_entity_poly.type
_entity_poly.pdbx_seq_one_letter_code
_entity_poly.pdbx_strand_id
1 'polypeptide(L)'
;MKLYQCVITLLCCISMQALAKDINTTNVSNPTAESELAVIDRFAELALACVHKEYPNIIKHMMVNREQVKTPKQLYPAFYGCFDWHSSVHGHWLLTRIAHQYPDNKHYQSIIASLQQSFSKANIDGELAYFNRVGTGTSFERPYGLAWFLQLITELRQWQSDEAKIWLTTLKPLEDKIVANISAWLPKLAFPIRVGEHSQTAFAFGLMLDWSKTANEQPMQQLLNRTIMRLYGSDVNCPLAYEPSGQDFLSPCIAEADLMRRVMDKKQYRQWLSNFLPDIPTNNDGSWLTVANVVDKSDGKLAHLDGLNLSRSWMLEGIAAGIGKDDKRYGAIMAAANAHKTAGINSVIHDMHYMGSHWLGSFATYLQTQRGLH
;
A
#
# COMPACT_ATOMS: atom_id res chain seq x y z
N MET A 1 -53.36 -44.37 -51.55
CA MET A 1 -54.51 -44.37 -50.61
C MET A 1 -54.22 -43.30 -49.57
N LYS A 2 -54.72 -42.09 -49.81
CA LYS A 2 -55.94 -41.49 -49.22
C LYS A 2 -55.70 -41.07 -47.75
N LEU A 3 -55.44 -39.79 -47.45
CA LEU A 3 -56.35 -38.61 -47.36
C LEU A 3 -57.29 -38.61 -46.13
N TYR A 4 -57.50 -37.39 -45.63
CA TYR A 4 -58.47 -36.89 -44.63
C TYR A 4 -57.97 -36.85 -43.17
N GLN A 5 -58.08 -35.76 -42.41
CA GLN A 5 -58.95 -34.55 -42.47
C GLN A 5 -58.16 -33.36 -41.85
N CYS A 6 -58.04 -32.18 -42.48
CA CYS A 6 -58.99 -31.08 -42.68
C CYS A 6 -59.14 -30.08 -41.50
N VAL A 7 -58.83 -28.82 -41.84
CA VAL A 7 -59.53 -27.57 -41.45
C VAL A 7 -59.25 -27.02 -40.05
N ILE A 8 -58.46 -25.94 -40.01
CA ILE A 8 -58.94 -24.58 -39.65
C ILE A 8 -58.00 -23.58 -40.33
N THR A 9 -58.51 -22.98 -41.41
CA THR A 9 -57.98 -21.77 -42.05
C THR A 9 -58.68 -20.57 -41.43
N LEU A 10 -58.00 -19.43 -41.46
CA LEU A 10 -58.57 -18.08 -41.40
C LEU A 10 -58.93 -17.52 -40.01
N LEU A 11 -57.99 -16.84 -39.38
CA LEU A 11 -58.25 -15.51 -38.81
C LEU A 11 -56.92 -14.77 -38.52
N CYS A 12 -56.89 -13.51 -38.94
CA CYS A 12 -55.92 -12.47 -38.57
C CYS A 12 -54.56 -12.43 -39.30
N CYS A 13 -54.62 -12.26 -40.62
CA CYS A 13 -53.73 -11.30 -41.31
C CYS A 13 -54.24 -9.86 -41.06
N ILE A 14 -54.16 -9.36 -39.83
CA ILE A 14 -54.16 -7.92 -39.52
C ILE A 14 -53.29 -7.74 -38.26
N SER A 15 -52.36 -6.79 -38.30
CA SER A 15 -51.46 -6.33 -37.23
C SER A 15 -50.00 -6.83 -37.20
N MET A 16 -49.38 -7.02 -38.38
CA MET A 16 -47.92 -6.77 -38.51
C MET A 16 -47.66 -5.26 -38.53
N GLN A 17 -47.91 -4.57 -37.41
CA GLN A 17 -47.45 -3.20 -37.11
C GLN A 17 -47.83 -2.77 -35.69
N ALA A 18 -47.69 -3.63 -34.68
CA ALA A 18 -47.85 -3.23 -33.27
C ALA A 18 -47.21 -4.22 -32.28
N LEU A 19 -45.98 -4.67 -32.50
CA LEU A 19 -45.16 -5.32 -31.46
C LEU A 19 -43.72 -4.83 -31.55
N ALA A 20 -43.57 -3.51 -31.50
CA ALA A 20 -42.34 -2.83 -31.14
C ALA A 20 -42.59 -2.08 -29.84
N LYS A 21 -42.78 -2.82 -28.75
CA LYS A 21 -42.71 -2.33 -27.38
C LYS A 21 -42.53 -3.53 -26.46
N ASP A 22 -41.69 -3.32 -25.46
CA ASP A 22 -41.40 -4.22 -24.34
C ASP A 22 -40.27 -5.25 -24.58
N ILE A 23 -39.14 -4.77 -25.10
CA ILE A 23 -37.85 -5.22 -24.55
C ILE A 23 -37.63 -4.37 -23.31
N ASN A 24 -38.14 -4.88 -22.19
CA ASN A 24 -37.85 -4.36 -20.87
C ASN A 24 -36.36 -4.61 -20.64
N THR A 25 -35.53 -3.58 -20.88
CA THR A 25 -34.15 -3.54 -20.40
C THR A 25 -34.23 -3.61 -18.89
N THR A 26 -34.07 -4.81 -18.35
CA THR A 26 -33.65 -4.98 -16.97
C THR A 26 -32.32 -4.26 -16.85
N ASN A 27 -32.37 -3.04 -16.30
CA ASN A 27 -31.23 -2.39 -15.69
C ASN A 27 -30.68 -3.38 -14.68
N VAL A 28 -29.67 -4.15 -15.09
CA VAL A 28 -28.72 -4.73 -14.16
C VAL A 28 -28.10 -3.51 -13.50
N SER A 29 -28.61 -3.17 -12.33
CA SER A 29 -27.97 -2.23 -11.45
C SER A 29 -26.56 -2.77 -11.23
N ASN A 30 -25.58 -2.08 -11.81
CA ASN A 30 -24.22 -2.18 -11.29
C ASN A 30 -24.34 -1.98 -9.78
N PRO A 31 -23.74 -2.83 -8.93
CA PRO A 31 -23.72 -2.56 -7.50
C PRO A 31 -23.20 -1.14 -7.34
N THR A 32 -24.03 -0.29 -6.73
CA THR A 32 -23.75 1.14 -6.57
C THR A 32 -22.38 1.26 -5.95
N ALA A 33 -21.41 1.84 -6.68
CA ALA A 33 -20.10 2.12 -6.16
C ALA A 33 -20.27 2.83 -4.82
N GLU A 34 -19.71 2.25 -3.75
CA GLU A 34 -19.79 2.85 -2.43
C GLU A 34 -19.21 4.27 -2.48
N SER A 35 -19.80 5.19 -1.72
CA SER A 35 -19.27 6.55 -1.67
C SER A 35 -17.85 6.53 -1.11
N GLU A 36 -16.99 7.43 -1.58
CA GLU A 36 -15.62 7.55 -1.08
C GLU A 36 -15.58 7.64 0.46
N LEU A 37 -16.52 8.38 1.07
CA LEU A 37 -16.64 8.50 2.52
C LEU A 37 -16.96 7.16 3.21
N ALA A 38 -17.82 6.32 2.63
CA ALA A 38 -18.11 5.00 3.19
C ALA A 38 -16.87 4.09 3.16
N VAL A 39 -16.08 4.18 2.09
CA VAL A 39 -14.81 3.45 1.95
C VAL A 39 -13.79 3.91 2.99
N ILE A 40 -13.63 5.22 3.17
CA ILE A 40 -12.73 5.80 4.17
C ILE A 40 -13.18 5.45 5.60
N ASP A 41 -14.48 5.49 5.89
CA ASP A 41 -15.04 5.05 7.18
C ASP A 41 -14.67 3.60 7.48
N ARG A 42 -14.81 2.72 6.48
CA ARG A 42 -14.44 1.31 6.62
C ARG A 42 -12.95 1.15 6.95
N PHE A 43 -12.08 1.94 6.34
CA PHE A 43 -10.65 1.91 6.63
C PHE A 43 -10.33 2.36 8.06
N ALA A 44 -11.00 3.41 8.56
CA ALA A 44 -10.85 3.86 9.94
C ALA A 44 -11.27 2.78 10.95
N GLU A 45 -12.42 2.15 10.73
CA GLU A 45 -12.96 1.08 11.59
C GLU A 45 -11.98 -0.09 11.74
N LEU A 46 -11.33 -0.48 10.64
CA LEU A 46 -10.33 -1.54 10.63
C LEU A 46 -9.13 -1.23 11.51
N ALA A 47 -8.55 -0.03 11.36
CA ALA A 47 -7.40 0.36 12.14
C ALA A 47 -7.75 0.53 13.61
N LEU A 48 -8.86 1.20 13.93
CA LEU A 48 -9.35 1.35 15.30
C LEU A 48 -9.58 0.00 16.00
N ALA A 49 -10.07 -1.01 15.27
CA ALA A 49 -10.29 -2.34 15.82
C ALA A 49 -9.01 -3.10 16.19
N CYS A 50 -7.83 -2.72 15.67
CA CYS A 50 -6.58 -3.44 15.94
C CYS A 50 -5.48 -2.64 16.63
N VAL A 51 -5.38 -1.31 16.49
CA VAL A 51 -4.21 -0.52 16.91
C VAL A 51 -3.79 -0.69 18.37
N HIS A 52 -4.73 -1.06 19.25
CA HIS A 52 -4.48 -1.37 20.67
C HIS A 52 -4.86 -2.79 21.10
N LYS A 53 -5.19 -3.67 20.15
CA LYS A 53 -5.48 -5.09 20.38
C LYS A 53 -4.18 -5.88 20.43
N GLU A 54 -3.77 -6.30 21.64
CA GLU A 54 -2.47 -6.95 21.85
C GLU A 54 -2.36 -8.39 21.32
N TYR A 55 -3.47 -9.12 21.16
CA TYR A 55 -3.46 -10.52 20.71
C TYR A 55 -4.53 -10.83 19.65
N PRO A 56 -4.26 -11.73 18.69
CA PRO A 56 -2.98 -12.42 18.45
C PRO A 56 -1.90 -11.47 17.91
N ASN A 57 -0.62 -11.75 18.21
CA ASN A 57 0.52 -10.94 17.78
C ASN A 57 1.79 -11.78 17.52
N ILE A 58 2.53 -11.44 16.47
CA ILE A 58 3.84 -11.99 16.12
C ILE A 58 4.92 -11.06 16.64
N ILE A 59 5.78 -11.61 17.49
CA ILE A 59 6.89 -10.87 18.07
C ILE A 59 8.18 -11.19 17.30
N LYS A 60 8.69 -10.21 16.53
CA LYS A 60 10.03 -10.27 15.94
C LYS A 60 11.08 -9.73 16.92
N HIS A 61 11.45 -10.55 17.91
CA HIS A 61 12.34 -10.15 19.00
C HIS A 61 13.57 -11.06 19.13
N MET A 62 14.75 -10.47 18.96
CA MET A 62 16.01 -11.13 19.31
C MET A 62 16.22 -11.07 20.82
N MET A 63 16.26 -12.23 21.47
CA MET A 63 16.55 -12.39 22.89
C MET A 63 18.04 -12.70 23.09
N VAL A 64 18.68 -12.01 24.03
CA VAL A 64 20.06 -12.31 24.47
C VAL A 64 20.11 -12.99 25.84
N ASN A 65 18.99 -13.05 26.56
CA ASN A 65 18.82 -13.79 27.81
C ASN A 65 17.33 -14.06 28.09
N ARG A 66 17.05 -14.83 29.16
CA ARG A 66 15.69 -15.27 29.51
C ARG A 66 14.81 -14.14 30.06
N GLU A 67 15.40 -13.08 30.60
CA GLU A 67 14.71 -11.92 31.18
C GLU A 67 14.03 -11.04 30.10
N GLN A 68 14.28 -11.33 28.82
CA GLN A 68 13.73 -10.61 27.68
C GLN A 68 12.44 -11.21 27.12
N VAL A 69 11.99 -12.36 27.63
CA VAL A 69 10.66 -12.89 27.32
C VAL A 69 9.60 -11.92 27.88
N LYS A 70 8.91 -11.22 26.98
CA LYS A 70 7.99 -10.13 27.30
C LYS A 70 6.81 -10.11 26.33
N THR A 71 5.68 -9.54 26.76
CA THR A 71 4.51 -9.34 25.89
C THR A 71 4.76 -8.22 24.86
N PRO A 72 3.96 -8.12 23.78
CA PRO A 72 4.09 -7.03 22.80
C PRO A 72 4.09 -5.65 23.46
N LYS A 73 3.15 -5.38 24.37
CA LYS A 73 3.05 -4.08 25.06
C LYS A 73 4.25 -3.76 25.94
N GLN A 74 4.89 -4.78 26.51
CA GLN A 74 6.11 -4.59 27.31
C GLN A 74 7.36 -4.37 26.46
N LEU A 75 7.34 -4.79 25.19
CA LEU A 75 8.44 -4.64 24.25
C LEU A 75 8.37 -3.31 23.50
N TYR A 76 7.19 -2.95 22.98
CA TYR A 76 6.98 -1.79 22.11
C TYR A 76 5.65 -1.10 22.45
N PRO A 77 5.59 -0.31 23.53
CA PRO A 77 4.34 0.17 24.14
C PRO A 77 3.56 1.22 23.34
N ALA A 78 4.14 1.85 22.31
CA ALA A 78 3.40 2.73 21.41
C ALA A 78 2.73 1.93 20.28
N PHE A 79 3.39 0.87 19.81
CA PHE A 79 3.01 0.14 18.60
C PHE A 79 2.77 -1.35 18.87
N TYR A 80 2.06 -1.67 19.96
CA TYR A 80 1.88 -3.05 20.45
C TYR A 80 0.68 -3.80 19.88
N GLY A 81 -0.28 -3.08 19.32
CA GLY A 81 -1.50 -3.69 18.80
C GLY A 81 -1.32 -4.30 17.41
N CYS A 82 -2.44 -4.70 16.82
CA CYS A 82 -2.52 -5.41 15.55
C CYS A 82 -1.67 -6.69 15.57
N PHE A 83 -1.33 -7.20 14.39
CA PHE A 83 -0.67 -8.50 14.27
C PHE A 83 0.83 -8.45 14.59
N ASP A 84 1.49 -7.32 14.41
CA ASP A 84 2.89 -7.09 14.79
C ASP A 84 3.20 -5.57 14.85
N TRP A 85 4.45 -5.21 15.16
CA TRP A 85 4.88 -3.82 15.34
C TRP A 85 4.59 -2.94 14.12
N HIS A 86 4.99 -3.36 12.92
CA HIS A 86 4.80 -2.53 11.74
C HIS A 86 3.32 -2.48 11.34
N SER A 87 2.55 -3.55 11.54
CA SER A 87 1.09 -3.55 11.38
C SER A 87 0.43 -2.50 12.28
N SER A 88 0.91 -2.35 13.51
CA SER A 88 0.46 -1.26 14.37
C SER A 88 0.82 0.10 13.77
N VAL A 89 2.06 0.29 13.29
CA VAL A 89 2.48 1.54 12.62
C VAL A 89 1.64 1.85 11.39
N HIS A 90 1.27 0.85 10.58
CA HIS A 90 0.34 0.98 9.45
C HIS A 90 -1.00 1.56 9.89
N GLY A 91 -1.59 0.98 10.94
CA GLY A 91 -2.85 1.46 11.50
C GLY A 91 -2.73 2.90 11.99
N HIS A 92 -1.65 3.24 12.71
CA HIS A 92 -1.42 4.61 13.18
C HIS A 92 -1.23 5.61 12.03
N TRP A 93 -0.49 5.25 10.97
CA TRP A 93 -0.36 6.12 9.79
C TRP A 93 -1.71 6.29 9.09
N LEU A 94 -2.48 5.22 8.90
CA LEU A 94 -3.80 5.26 8.28
C LEU A 94 -4.71 6.22 9.03
N LEU A 95 -4.81 6.04 10.35
CA LEU A 95 -5.61 6.89 11.23
C LEU A 95 -5.17 8.36 11.15
N THR A 96 -3.86 8.62 11.19
CA THR A 96 -3.30 9.96 11.01
C THR A 96 -3.70 10.58 9.66
N ARG A 97 -3.60 9.80 8.57
CA ARG A 97 -3.96 10.24 7.21
C ARG A 97 -5.44 10.57 7.10
N ILE A 98 -6.32 9.76 7.69
CA ILE A 98 -7.77 10.01 7.70
C ILE A 98 -8.08 11.28 8.49
N ALA A 99 -7.54 11.44 9.71
CA ALA A 99 -7.76 12.65 10.50
C ALA A 99 -7.27 13.92 9.79
N HIS A 100 -6.14 13.83 9.07
CA HIS A 100 -5.61 14.95 8.30
C HIS A 100 -6.48 15.29 7.07
N GLN A 101 -6.87 14.30 6.26
CA GLN A 101 -7.54 14.55 4.98
C GLN A 101 -9.07 14.65 5.08
N TYR A 102 -9.67 14.04 6.11
CA TYR A 102 -11.11 13.96 6.32
C TYR A 102 -11.47 14.40 7.76
N PRO A 103 -11.30 15.69 8.11
CA PRO A 103 -11.56 16.19 9.47
C PRO A 103 -13.02 16.03 9.91
N ASP A 104 -13.96 15.95 8.96
CA ASP A 104 -15.39 15.72 9.21
C ASP A 104 -15.77 14.23 9.31
N ASN A 105 -14.79 13.32 9.30
CA ASN A 105 -15.05 11.89 9.42
C ASN A 105 -15.75 11.56 10.75
N LYS A 106 -16.79 10.70 10.71
CA LYS A 106 -17.58 10.34 11.91
C LYS A 106 -16.75 9.71 13.03
N HIS A 107 -15.61 9.10 12.69
CA HIS A 107 -14.68 8.47 13.63
C HIS A 107 -13.59 9.41 14.16
N TYR A 108 -13.52 10.67 13.69
CA TYR A 108 -12.41 11.59 13.98
C TYR A 108 -12.03 11.63 15.48
N GLN A 109 -13.02 11.76 16.38
CA GLN A 109 -12.73 11.81 17.83
C GLN A 109 -12.12 10.51 18.37
N SER A 110 -12.61 9.35 17.91
CA SER A 110 -12.03 8.04 18.25
C SER A 110 -10.61 7.89 17.70
N ILE A 111 -10.35 8.44 16.52
CA ILE A 111 -9.03 8.48 15.91
C ILE A 111 -8.07 9.30 16.76
N ILE A 112 -8.42 10.54 17.09
CA ILE A 112 -7.57 11.42 17.93
C ILE A 112 -7.28 10.77 19.28
N ALA A 113 -8.29 10.21 19.95
CA ALA A 113 -8.12 9.53 21.22
C ALA A 113 -7.14 8.34 21.12
N SER A 114 -7.24 7.54 20.04
CA SER A 114 -6.37 6.39 19.83
C SER A 114 -4.92 6.79 19.56
N LEU A 115 -4.70 7.81 18.73
CA LEU A 115 -3.37 8.37 18.46
C LEU A 115 -2.76 8.97 19.74
N GLN A 116 -3.53 9.72 20.52
CA GLN A 116 -3.09 10.31 21.79
C GLN A 116 -2.66 9.25 22.81
N GLN A 117 -3.36 8.12 22.88
CA GLN A 117 -2.98 7.01 23.75
C GLN A 117 -1.60 6.44 23.38
N SER A 118 -1.31 6.29 22.09
CA SER A 118 -0.04 5.73 21.62
C SER A 118 1.10 6.73 21.68
N PHE A 119 0.86 7.97 21.23
CA PHE A 119 1.86 9.03 21.05
C PHE A 119 2.15 9.79 22.35
N SER A 120 2.30 9.04 23.44
CA SER A 120 2.72 9.58 24.73
C SER A 120 4.23 9.48 24.90
N LYS A 121 4.82 10.41 25.66
CA LYS A 121 6.26 10.37 25.97
C LYS A 121 6.69 9.04 26.59
N ALA A 122 5.91 8.51 27.53
CA ALA A 122 6.22 7.25 28.21
C ALA A 122 6.28 6.06 27.24
N ASN A 123 5.38 6.01 26.25
CA ASN A 123 5.40 4.95 25.25
C ASN A 123 6.59 5.10 24.30
N ILE A 124 6.88 6.32 23.81
CA ILE A 124 8.02 6.54 22.92
C ILE A 124 9.36 6.30 23.64
N ASP A 125 9.48 6.64 24.92
CA ASP A 125 10.63 6.27 25.75
C ASP A 125 10.80 4.74 25.83
N GLY A 126 9.69 3.99 25.90
CA GLY A 126 9.68 2.53 25.86
C GLY A 126 10.12 1.94 24.52
N GLU A 127 9.64 2.49 23.40
CA GLU A 127 10.11 2.14 22.06
C GLU A 127 11.62 2.37 21.94
N LEU A 128 12.11 3.53 22.41
CA LEU A 128 13.53 3.83 22.43
C LEU A 128 14.35 2.85 23.28
N ALA A 129 13.83 2.45 24.44
CA ALA A 129 14.49 1.44 25.27
C ALA A 129 14.67 0.12 24.51
N TYR A 130 13.67 -0.29 23.71
CA TYR A 130 13.75 -1.47 22.86
C TYR A 130 14.81 -1.32 21.75
N PHE A 131 14.81 -0.20 21.03
CA PHE A 131 15.76 0.08 19.95
C PHE A 131 17.22 0.24 20.43
N ASN A 132 17.41 0.54 21.72
CA ASN A 132 18.73 0.74 22.34
C ASN A 132 19.24 -0.48 23.12
N ARG A 133 18.58 -1.65 23.03
CA ARG A 133 19.08 -2.86 23.69
C ARG A 133 20.48 -3.22 23.22
N VAL A 134 21.33 -3.52 24.20
CA VAL A 134 22.72 -3.93 23.97
C VAL A 134 22.76 -5.33 23.37
N GLY A 135 23.65 -5.55 22.40
CA GLY A 135 23.89 -6.88 21.82
C GLY A 135 22.90 -7.32 20.74
N THR A 136 21.89 -6.51 20.39
CA THR A 136 20.87 -6.87 19.38
C THR A 136 21.08 -6.22 18.01
N GLY A 137 22.10 -5.37 17.87
CA GLY A 137 22.36 -4.62 16.63
C GLY A 137 21.23 -3.66 16.26
N THR A 138 21.08 -3.37 14.96
CA THR A 138 20.14 -2.36 14.43
C THR A 138 19.17 -2.94 13.37
N SER A 139 18.94 -4.26 13.40
CA SER A 139 18.18 -5.00 12.37
C SER A 139 16.67 -5.01 12.55
N PHE A 140 16.18 -4.67 13.73
CA PHE A 140 14.75 -4.64 14.01
C PHE A 140 14.01 -3.77 12.99
N GLU A 141 12.95 -4.32 12.41
CA GLU A 141 12.08 -3.68 11.42
C GLU A 141 12.73 -3.16 10.13
N ARG A 142 14.02 -3.48 9.89
CA ARG A 142 14.68 -3.09 8.64
C ARG A 142 14.16 -3.89 7.44
N PRO A 143 13.90 -3.25 6.29
CA PRO A 143 13.74 -1.80 6.10
C PRO A 143 12.28 -1.33 6.27
N TYR A 144 11.31 -2.25 6.19
CA TYR A 144 9.90 -1.93 5.97
C TYR A 144 9.19 -1.23 7.13
N GLY A 145 9.25 -1.77 8.34
CA GLY A 145 8.61 -1.12 9.49
C GLY A 145 9.22 0.27 9.74
N LEU A 146 10.53 0.42 9.55
CA LEU A 146 11.19 1.72 9.66
C LEU A 146 10.69 2.72 8.60
N ALA A 147 10.51 2.26 7.36
CA ALA A 147 9.98 3.08 6.28
C ALA A 147 8.53 3.55 6.55
N TRP A 148 7.69 2.67 7.07
CA TRP A 148 6.32 3.01 7.47
C TRP A 148 6.26 3.97 8.65
N PHE A 149 7.18 3.85 9.61
CA PHE A 149 7.29 4.83 10.67
C PHE A 149 7.67 6.21 10.10
N LEU A 150 8.63 6.29 9.19
CA LEU A 150 8.97 7.56 8.54
C LEU A 150 7.80 8.10 7.69
N GLN A 151 6.97 7.25 7.12
CA GLN A 151 5.71 7.64 6.46
C GLN A 151 4.68 8.21 7.46
N LEU A 152 4.52 7.62 8.65
CA LEU A 152 3.75 8.23 9.76
C LEU A 152 4.26 9.63 10.09
N ILE A 153 5.57 9.76 10.27
CA ILE A 153 6.19 11.03 10.61
C ILE A 153 6.05 12.09 9.50
N THR A 154 6.08 11.66 8.24
CA THR A 154 5.85 12.54 7.09
C THR A 154 4.44 13.10 7.12
N GLU A 155 3.46 12.27 7.46
CA GLU A 155 2.06 12.69 7.56
C GLU A 155 1.86 13.73 8.68
N LEU A 156 2.45 13.48 9.86
CA LEU A 156 2.41 14.42 10.99
C LEU A 156 3.06 15.78 10.67
N ARG A 157 4.15 15.80 9.90
CA ARG A 157 4.79 17.06 9.46
C ARG A 157 3.91 17.88 8.52
N GLN A 158 3.12 17.22 7.69
CA GLN A 158 2.28 17.88 6.69
C GLN A 158 0.96 18.36 7.31
N TRP A 159 0.48 17.68 8.35
CA TRP A 159 -0.76 18.02 9.03
C TRP A 159 -0.62 19.28 9.90
N GLN A 160 -1.28 20.36 9.48
CA GLN A 160 -1.26 21.67 10.16
C GLN A 160 -2.22 21.74 11.37
N SER A 161 -2.10 20.79 12.30
CA SER A 161 -2.85 20.76 13.59
C SER A 161 -1.89 20.92 14.77
N ASP A 162 -2.39 21.44 15.90
CA ASP A 162 -1.58 21.57 17.11
C ASP A 162 -1.29 20.21 17.75
N GLU A 163 -2.24 19.28 17.72
CA GLU A 163 -2.05 17.88 18.10
C GLU A 163 -0.94 17.23 17.28
N ALA A 164 -0.95 17.41 15.96
CA ALA A 164 0.07 16.86 15.07
C ALA A 164 1.48 17.38 15.40
N LYS A 165 1.63 18.67 15.71
CA LYS A 165 2.92 19.27 16.14
C LYS A 165 3.40 18.70 17.48
N ILE A 166 2.49 18.49 18.44
CA ILE A 166 2.79 17.90 19.74
C ILE A 166 3.24 16.45 19.58
N TRP A 167 2.50 15.65 18.80
CA TRP A 167 2.86 14.26 18.53
C TRP A 167 4.17 14.15 17.76
N LEU A 168 4.37 15.00 16.74
CA LEU A 168 5.63 15.04 16.02
C LEU A 168 6.83 15.30 16.95
N THR A 169 6.70 16.26 17.87
CA THR A 169 7.73 16.54 18.89
C THR A 169 7.94 15.33 19.80
N THR A 170 6.87 14.65 20.17
CA THR A 170 6.91 13.47 21.04
C THR A 170 7.58 12.27 20.37
N LEU A 171 7.36 12.07 19.06
CA LEU A 171 7.92 10.96 18.28
C LEU A 171 9.34 11.23 17.76
N LYS A 172 9.80 12.49 17.74
CA LYS A 172 11.10 12.92 17.23
C LYS A 172 12.30 12.09 17.75
N PRO A 173 12.38 11.71 19.04
CA PRO A 173 13.49 10.89 19.52
C PRO A 173 13.58 9.51 18.84
N LEU A 174 12.44 8.88 18.56
CA LEU A 174 12.38 7.60 17.85
C LEU A 174 12.70 7.77 16.36
N GLU A 175 12.21 8.85 15.73
CA GLU A 175 12.61 9.26 14.38
C GLU A 175 14.14 9.35 14.28
N ASP A 176 14.79 10.07 15.19
CA ASP A 176 16.25 10.25 15.18
C ASP A 176 17.01 8.94 15.32
N LYS A 177 16.53 8.04 16.19
CA LYS A 177 17.11 6.71 16.35
C LYS A 177 16.99 5.87 15.07
N ILE A 178 15.84 5.91 14.42
CA ILE A 178 15.57 5.19 13.16
C ILE A 178 16.44 5.73 12.04
N VAL A 179 16.55 7.06 11.91
CA VAL A 179 17.39 7.74 10.92
C VAL A 179 18.86 7.38 11.11
N ALA A 180 19.35 7.35 12.34
CA ALA A 180 20.72 6.93 12.65
C ALA A 180 20.96 5.46 12.26
N ASN A 181 20.02 4.56 12.57
CA ASN A 181 20.12 3.14 12.22
C ASN A 181 20.14 2.93 10.69
N ILE A 182 19.29 3.65 9.93
CA ILE A 182 19.25 3.59 8.47
C ILE A 182 20.55 4.15 7.89
N SER A 183 21.01 5.31 8.37
CA SER A 183 22.26 5.95 7.91
C SER A 183 23.47 5.05 8.09
N ALA A 184 23.53 4.28 9.19
CA ALA A 184 24.60 3.33 9.45
C ALA A 184 24.50 2.03 8.62
N TRP A 185 23.30 1.71 8.11
CA TRP A 185 23.02 0.49 7.35
C TRP A 185 23.22 0.67 5.84
N LEU A 186 22.73 1.77 5.24
CA LEU A 186 22.75 1.98 3.79
C LEU A 186 24.15 1.81 3.15
N PRO A 187 25.26 2.32 3.74
CA PRO A 187 26.59 2.11 3.17
C PRO A 187 27.07 0.65 3.16
N LYS A 188 26.47 -0.21 3.99
CA LYS A 188 26.82 -1.63 4.13
C LYS A 188 25.99 -2.54 3.23
N LEU A 189 24.97 -2.01 2.57
CA LEU A 189 24.08 -2.78 1.69
C LEU A 189 24.77 -3.01 0.34
N ALA A 190 25.34 -4.20 0.16
CA ALA A 190 26.06 -4.57 -1.05
C ALA A 190 25.14 -4.76 -2.26
N PHE A 191 23.97 -5.37 -2.06
CA PHE A 191 23.00 -5.71 -3.11
C PHE A 191 21.61 -5.18 -2.77
N PRO A 192 20.78 -4.84 -3.78
CA PRO A 192 19.37 -4.59 -3.54
C PRO A 192 18.66 -5.88 -3.14
N ILE A 193 17.60 -5.74 -2.36
CA ILE A 193 16.71 -6.83 -1.97
C ILE A 193 15.41 -6.67 -2.76
N ARG A 194 15.17 -7.57 -3.72
CA ARG A 194 14.05 -7.46 -4.69
C ARG A 194 12.83 -8.33 -4.37
N VAL A 195 12.85 -9.12 -3.29
CA VAL A 195 11.68 -9.96 -2.93
C VAL A 195 10.40 -9.15 -2.79
N GLY A 196 9.23 -9.70 -3.14
CA GLY A 196 7.95 -9.00 -3.02
C GLY A 196 7.37 -8.93 -1.60
N GLU A 197 8.24 -8.96 -0.59
CA GLU A 197 7.88 -8.96 0.83
C GLU A 197 8.63 -7.87 1.62
N HIS A 198 8.48 -7.87 2.95
CA HIS A 198 8.98 -6.87 3.90
C HIS A 198 10.45 -6.48 3.76
N SER A 199 11.34 -7.35 3.27
CA SER A 199 12.75 -6.97 3.13
C SER A 199 13.04 -6.13 1.87
N GLN A 200 12.05 -5.92 1.00
CA GLN A 200 12.24 -5.22 -0.28
C GLN A 200 12.79 -3.81 -0.08
N THR A 201 13.89 -3.50 -0.75
CA THR A 201 14.55 -2.20 -0.62
C THR A 201 13.91 -1.12 -1.48
N ALA A 202 13.31 -1.46 -2.63
CA ALA A 202 12.79 -0.45 -3.55
C ALA A 202 11.62 0.34 -2.94
N PHE A 203 10.60 -0.36 -2.47
CA PHE A 203 9.47 0.24 -1.75
C PHE A 203 9.91 1.05 -0.52
N ALA A 204 10.74 0.46 0.35
CA ALA A 204 11.17 1.12 1.57
C ALA A 204 11.97 2.41 1.29
N PHE A 205 12.85 2.40 0.29
CA PHE A 205 13.62 3.58 -0.10
C PHE A 205 12.75 4.69 -0.69
N GLY A 206 11.66 4.34 -1.37
CA GLY A 206 10.68 5.33 -1.86
C GLY A 206 10.09 6.14 -0.70
N LEU A 207 9.57 5.46 0.32
CA LEU A 207 9.02 6.11 1.52
C LEU A 207 10.08 6.90 2.29
N MET A 208 11.29 6.36 2.46
CA MET A 208 12.39 7.06 3.13
C MET A 208 12.79 8.34 2.37
N LEU A 209 12.78 8.31 1.03
CA LEU A 209 13.11 9.47 0.22
C LEU A 209 12.01 10.55 0.34
N ASP A 210 10.75 10.16 0.27
CA ASP A 210 9.60 11.07 0.42
C ASP A 210 9.58 11.73 1.82
N TRP A 211 9.90 10.96 2.86
CA TRP A 211 10.14 11.49 4.21
C TRP A 211 11.29 12.49 4.23
N SER A 212 12.45 12.12 3.68
CA SER A 212 13.66 12.95 3.78
C SER A 212 13.50 14.31 3.08
N LYS A 213 12.69 14.37 2.01
CA LYS A 213 12.28 15.62 1.35
C LYS A 213 11.40 16.46 2.27
N THR A 214 10.37 15.88 2.84
CA THR A 214 9.42 16.59 3.73
C THR A 214 10.08 17.06 5.02
N ALA A 215 11.01 16.28 5.58
CA ALA A 215 11.77 16.63 6.77
C ALA A 215 12.93 17.60 6.51
N ASN A 216 13.20 17.96 5.24
CA ASN A 216 14.37 18.74 4.83
C ASN A 216 15.72 18.09 5.24
N GLU A 217 15.77 16.76 5.33
CA GLU A 217 16.93 15.97 5.74
C GLU A 217 17.89 15.72 4.56
N GLN A 218 18.57 16.80 4.16
CA GLN A 218 19.49 16.81 3.00
C GLN A 218 20.57 15.72 3.05
N PRO A 219 21.22 15.41 4.19
CA PRO A 219 22.20 14.33 4.25
C PRO A 219 21.59 12.97 3.91
N MET A 220 20.38 12.67 4.39
CA MET A 220 19.68 11.42 4.06
C MET A 220 19.26 11.37 2.59
N GLN A 221 18.73 12.46 2.04
CA GLN A 221 18.37 12.54 0.62
C GLN A 221 19.56 12.17 -0.27
N GLN A 222 20.73 12.74 0.01
CA GLN A 222 21.94 12.46 -0.75
C GLN A 222 22.43 11.00 -0.58
N LEU A 223 22.35 10.46 0.64
CA LEU A 223 22.73 9.08 0.91
C LEU A 223 21.82 8.08 0.19
N LEU A 224 20.51 8.32 0.23
CA LEU A 224 19.52 7.51 -0.49
C LEU A 224 19.72 7.62 -1.99
N ASN A 225 19.80 8.82 -2.57
CA ASN A 225 19.99 9.00 -4.01
C ASN A 225 21.24 8.26 -4.51
N ARG A 226 22.38 8.40 -3.83
CA ARG A 226 23.61 7.65 -4.19
C ARG A 226 23.44 6.14 -4.06
N THR A 227 22.77 5.68 -3.00
CA THR A 227 22.55 4.24 -2.76
C THR A 227 21.60 3.66 -3.80
N ILE A 228 20.49 4.32 -4.08
CA ILE A 228 19.49 3.91 -5.08
C ILE A 228 20.15 3.82 -6.46
N MET A 229 20.84 4.88 -6.90
CA MET A 229 21.50 4.90 -8.20
C MET A 229 22.57 3.81 -8.34
N ARG A 230 23.32 3.52 -7.27
CA ARG A 230 24.31 2.43 -7.25
C ARG A 230 23.68 1.05 -7.38
N LEU A 231 22.53 0.84 -6.74
CA LEU A 231 21.89 -0.48 -6.66
C LEU A 231 21.00 -0.80 -7.86
N TYR A 232 20.36 0.22 -8.46
CA TYR A 232 19.31 0.04 -9.47
C TYR A 232 19.55 0.80 -10.78
N GLY A 233 20.48 1.77 -10.80
CA GLY A 233 20.63 2.68 -11.95
C GLY A 233 21.07 2.01 -13.25
N SER A 234 21.63 0.80 -13.19
CA SER A 234 22.09 0.03 -14.35
C SER A 234 21.24 -1.21 -14.64
N ASP A 235 20.15 -1.42 -13.91
CA ASP A 235 19.28 -2.57 -14.13
C ASP A 235 18.55 -2.46 -15.47
N VAL A 236 18.39 -3.62 -16.11
CA VAL A 236 17.72 -3.81 -17.40
C VAL A 236 16.93 -5.11 -17.39
N ASN A 237 15.92 -5.23 -18.27
CA ASN A 237 15.17 -6.47 -18.50
C ASN A 237 14.65 -7.13 -17.21
N CYS A 238 13.93 -6.39 -16.38
CA CYS A 238 13.36 -6.93 -15.15
C CYS A 238 12.43 -8.12 -15.46
N PRO A 239 12.59 -9.28 -14.80
CA PRO A 239 11.89 -10.50 -15.17
C PRO A 239 10.44 -10.51 -14.63
N LEU A 240 9.53 -9.76 -15.27
CA LEU A 240 8.10 -9.75 -14.92
C LEU A 240 7.46 -11.14 -14.95
N ALA A 241 7.99 -12.06 -15.75
CA ALA A 241 7.53 -13.44 -15.82
C ALA A 241 7.66 -14.22 -14.49
N TYR A 242 8.46 -13.72 -13.53
CA TYR A 242 8.58 -14.32 -12.19
C TYR A 242 7.61 -13.73 -11.18
N GLU A 243 6.80 -12.74 -11.56
CA GLU A 243 5.82 -12.14 -10.67
C GLU A 243 4.38 -12.50 -11.06
N PRO A 244 3.49 -12.70 -10.08
CA PRO A 244 3.77 -12.69 -8.64
C PRO A 244 4.43 -13.99 -8.14
N SER A 245 5.27 -13.88 -7.11
CA SER A 245 5.51 -15.00 -6.19
C SER A 245 4.29 -15.17 -5.28
N GLY A 246 4.07 -16.39 -4.77
CA GLY A 246 2.82 -16.76 -4.10
C GLY A 246 2.51 -16.03 -2.78
N GLN A 247 3.42 -15.18 -2.28
CA GLN A 247 3.26 -14.42 -1.03
C GLN A 247 3.60 -12.93 -1.21
N ASP A 248 3.68 -12.46 -2.45
CA ASP A 248 4.02 -11.07 -2.73
C ASP A 248 2.88 -10.14 -2.29
N PHE A 249 3.24 -9.06 -1.62
CA PHE A 249 2.39 -7.86 -1.46
C PHE A 249 3.05 -6.62 -2.07
N LEU A 250 4.29 -6.75 -2.55
CA LEU A 250 5.00 -5.74 -3.33
C LEU A 250 5.50 -6.40 -4.62
N SER A 251 5.49 -5.66 -5.72
CA SER A 251 6.03 -6.14 -6.98
C SER A 251 7.53 -5.80 -7.08
N PRO A 252 8.44 -6.78 -7.24
CA PRO A 252 9.86 -6.53 -7.46
C PRO A 252 10.17 -5.46 -8.51
N CYS A 253 9.67 -5.63 -9.73
CA CYS A 253 9.93 -4.78 -10.89
C CYS A 253 9.16 -3.46 -10.80
N ILE A 254 7.88 -3.50 -10.46
CA ILE A 254 7.05 -2.28 -10.45
C ILE A 254 7.46 -1.35 -9.31
N ALA A 255 7.88 -1.88 -8.15
CA ALA A 255 8.40 -1.07 -7.06
C ALA A 255 9.75 -0.42 -7.40
N GLU A 256 10.62 -1.13 -8.12
CA GLU A 256 11.88 -0.57 -8.62
C GLU A 256 11.62 0.56 -9.63
N ALA A 257 10.73 0.34 -10.59
CA ALA A 257 10.35 1.36 -11.56
C ALA A 257 9.71 2.60 -10.90
N ASP A 258 8.86 2.42 -9.88
CA ASP A 258 8.28 3.52 -9.10
C ASP A 258 9.33 4.24 -8.22
N LEU A 259 10.34 3.54 -7.71
CA LEU A 259 11.44 4.19 -7.00
C LEU A 259 12.24 5.09 -7.95
N MET A 260 12.58 4.58 -9.13
CA MET A 260 13.53 5.25 -10.02
C MET A 260 13.00 6.59 -10.58
N ARG A 261 11.68 6.76 -10.72
CA ARG A 261 11.09 8.08 -11.07
C ARG A 261 11.37 9.17 -10.03
N ARG A 262 11.69 8.81 -8.78
CA ARG A 262 11.93 9.78 -7.70
C ARG A 262 13.35 10.35 -7.73
N VAL A 263 14.29 9.67 -8.40
CA VAL A 263 15.73 9.98 -8.37
C VAL A 263 16.31 10.39 -9.73
N MET A 264 15.59 10.12 -10.81
CA MET A 264 15.96 10.52 -12.18
C MET A 264 15.10 11.70 -12.65
N ASP A 265 15.67 12.54 -13.52
CA ASP A 265 14.85 13.48 -14.27
C ASP A 265 13.94 12.75 -15.28
N LYS A 266 12.90 13.44 -15.76
CA LYS A 266 11.89 12.86 -16.66
C LYS A 266 12.49 12.21 -17.92
N LYS A 267 13.52 12.81 -18.51
CA LYS A 267 14.13 12.30 -19.76
C LYS A 267 14.97 11.06 -19.47
N GLN A 268 15.78 11.10 -18.42
CA GLN A 268 16.58 9.97 -17.96
C GLN A 268 15.70 8.80 -17.58
N TYR A 269 14.63 9.05 -16.80
CA TYR A 269 13.70 8.03 -16.35
C TYR A 269 12.99 7.33 -17.51
N ARG A 270 12.49 8.08 -18.51
CA ARG A 270 11.84 7.49 -19.69
C ARG A 270 12.75 6.51 -20.42
N GLN A 271 14.02 6.86 -20.57
CA GLN A 271 15.02 6.02 -21.23
C GLN A 271 15.38 4.80 -20.39
N TRP A 272 15.62 5.00 -19.09
CA TRP A 272 15.89 3.90 -18.15
C TRP A 272 14.73 2.91 -18.12
N LEU A 273 13.49 3.39 -18.04
CA LEU A 273 12.29 2.54 -18.03
C LEU A 273 12.17 1.70 -19.31
N SER A 274 12.55 2.24 -20.47
CA SER A 274 12.54 1.47 -21.72
C SER A 274 13.57 0.33 -21.74
N ASN A 275 14.68 0.49 -21.03
CA ASN A 275 15.70 -0.57 -20.90
C ASN A 275 15.32 -1.57 -19.79
N PHE A 276 14.69 -1.08 -18.72
CA PHE A 276 14.32 -1.86 -17.55
C PHE A 276 13.08 -2.72 -17.78
N LEU A 277 12.05 -2.16 -18.41
CA LEU A 277 10.79 -2.82 -18.76
C LEU A 277 10.48 -2.62 -20.26
N PRO A 278 11.22 -3.29 -21.16
CA PRO A 278 11.07 -3.10 -22.61
C PRO A 278 9.71 -3.58 -23.14
N ASP A 279 9.05 -4.50 -22.43
CA ASP A 279 7.82 -5.15 -22.88
C ASP A 279 6.54 -4.41 -22.48
N ILE A 280 6.64 -3.21 -21.89
CA ILE A 280 5.44 -2.39 -21.61
C ILE A 280 4.78 -2.04 -22.95
N PRO A 281 3.51 -2.44 -23.16
CA PRO A 281 2.84 -2.16 -24.42
C PRO A 281 2.60 -0.66 -24.66
N THR A 282 2.41 -0.31 -25.93
CA THR A 282 1.95 1.03 -26.33
C THR A 282 0.51 1.02 -26.84
N ASN A 283 -0.22 -0.07 -26.63
CA ASN A 283 -1.66 -0.15 -26.80
C ASN A 283 -2.33 0.18 -25.46
N ASN A 284 -3.61 0.54 -25.43
CA ASN A 284 -4.30 0.85 -24.18
C ASN A 284 -4.73 -0.43 -23.41
N ASP A 285 -3.98 -1.52 -23.56
CA ASP A 285 -4.27 -2.80 -22.91
C ASP A 285 -3.59 -2.85 -21.54
N GLY A 286 -4.34 -3.24 -20.50
CA GLY A 286 -3.82 -3.44 -19.15
C GLY A 286 -3.45 -4.89 -18.84
N SER A 287 -3.75 -5.83 -19.73
CA SER A 287 -3.61 -7.28 -19.49
C SER A 287 -2.15 -7.78 -19.43
N TRP A 288 -1.20 -6.93 -19.84
CA TRP A 288 0.23 -7.23 -19.81
C TRP A 288 0.80 -7.43 -18.39
N LEU A 289 0.10 -6.92 -17.36
CA LEU A 289 0.39 -7.23 -15.97
C LEU A 289 -0.82 -7.91 -15.34
N THR A 290 -0.69 -9.20 -15.03
CA THR A 290 -1.82 -9.99 -14.53
C THR A 290 -2.21 -9.55 -13.12
N VAL A 291 -3.52 -9.33 -12.94
CA VAL A 291 -4.14 -9.09 -11.62
C VAL A 291 -4.00 -10.35 -10.77
N ALA A 292 -3.48 -10.18 -9.55
CA ALA A 292 -3.31 -11.30 -8.63
C ALA A 292 -4.66 -11.75 -8.08
N ASN A 293 -4.83 -13.07 -7.92
CA ASN A 293 -6.02 -13.66 -7.33
C ASN A 293 -5.67 -14.38 -6.03
N VAL A 294 -6.50 -14.21 -4.99
CA VAL A 294 -6.32 -14.87 -3.70
C VAL A 294 -7.27 -16.05 -3.60
N VAL A 295 -6.73 -17.27 -3.53
CA VAL A 295 -7.54 -18.50 -3.44
C VAL A 295 -8.03 -18.73 -2.02
N ASP A 296 -7.20 -18.49 -1.01
CA ASP A 296 -7.55 -18.61 0.40
C ASP A 296 -7.08 -17.36 1.17
N LYS A 297 -8.05 -16.52 1.58
CA LYS A 297 -7.80 -15.27 2.31
C LYS A 297 -7.61 -15.48 3.82
N SER A 298 -7.83 -16.70 4.30
CA SER A 298 -7.59 -17.06 5.71
C SER A 298 -6.12 -17.36 5.99
N ASP A 299 -5.35 -17.70 4.95
CA ASP A 299 -3.90 -17.80 5.01
C ASP A 299 -3.26 -16.41 4.93
N GLY A 300 -2.52 -16.03 5.99
CA GLY A 300 -1.90 -14.71 6.09
C GLY A 300 -0.89 -14.39 4.98
N LYS A 301 -0.24 -15.42 4.43
CA LYS A 301 0.72 -15.25 3.35
C LYS A 301 0.06 -15.19 1.98
N LEU A 302 -1.03 -15.92 1.75
CA LEU A 302 -1.77 -15.83 0.49
C LEU A 302 -2.56 -14.52 0.39
N ALA A 303 -3.09 -14.02 1.52
CA ALA A 303 -3.78 -12.73 1.59
C ALA A 303 -2.90 -11.54 1.16
N HIS A 304 -1.57 -11.69 1.14
CA HIS A 304 -0.65 -10.68 0.61
C HIS A 304 -0.94 -10.25 -0.83
N LEU A 305 -1.46 -11.17 -1.66
CA LEU A 305 -1.74 -10.90 -3.06
C LEU A 305 -2.85 -9.84 -3.26
N ASP A 306 -3.75 -9.66 -2.29
CA ASP A 306 -4.68 -8.52 -2.30
C ASP A 306 -3.94 -7.19 -2.16
N GLY A 307 -2.94 -7.14 -1.27
CA GLY A 307 -2.07 -5.99 -1.11
C GLY A 307 -1.14 -5.76 -2.30
N LEU A 308 -0.77 -6.82 -3.02
CA LEU A 308 -0.02 -6.69 -4.27
C LEU A 308 -0.80 -5.92 -5.34
N ASN A 309 -2.10 -6.17 -5.45
CA ASN A 309 -2.94 -5.41 -6.39
C ASN A 309 -2.98 -3.93 -6.00
N LEU A 310 -3.17 -3.61 -4.72
CA LEU A 310 -3.12 -2.23 -4.24
C LEU A 310 -1.77 -1.57 -4.53
N SER A 311 -0.67 -2.26 -4.21
CA SER A 311 0.69 -1.72 -4.37
C SER A 311 1.09 -1.51 -5.82
N ARG A 312 0.81 -2.50 -6.70
CA ARG A 312 0.98 -2.33 -8.14
C ARG A 312 0.20 -1.14 -8.67
N SER A 313 -1.04 -0.95 -8.22
CA SER A 313 -1.87 0.15 -8.70
C SER A 313 -1.23 1.52 -8.45
N TRP A 314 -0.90 1.87 -7.20
CA TRP A 314 -0.33 3.20 -6.93
C TRP A 314 1.07 3.36 -7.54
N MET A 315 1.85 2.27 -7.62
CA MET A 315 3.18 2.32 -8.22
C MET A 315 3.08 2.56 -9.73
N LEU A 316 2.10 1.94 -10.41
CA LEU A 316 1.82 2.19 -11.82
C LEU A 316 1.30 3.63 -12.05
N GLU A 317 0.45 4.16 -11.17
CA GLU A 317 0.07 5.58 -11.18
C GLU A 317 1.31 6.48 -11.05
N GLY A 318 2.25 6.09 -10.18
CA GLY A 318 3.54 6.75 -10.02
C GLY A 318 4.37 6.72 -11.30
N ILE A 319 4.59 5.53 -11.88
CA ILE A 319 5.31 5.36 -13.15
C ILE A 319 4.69 6.21 -14.26
N ALA A 320 3.35 6.20 -14.38
CA ALA A 320 2.61 7.01 -15.35
C ALA A 320 2.84 8.51 -15.14
N ALA A 321 2.86 8.99 -13.89
CA ALA A 321 3.20 10.37 -13.57
C ALA A 321 4.66 10.70 -13.93
N GLY A 322 5.59 9.78 -13.66
CA GLY A 322 7.01 9.93 -13.98
C GLY A 322 7.31 10.01 -15.48
N ILE A 323 6.64 9.20 -16.30
CA ILE A 323 6.78 9.28 -17.76
C ILE A 323 5.95 10.40 -18.37
N GLY A 324 4.83 10.81 -17.77
CA GLY A 324 3.94 11.85 -18.29
C GLY A 324 3.00 11.39 -19.42
N LYS A 325 1.90 12.12 -19.60
CA LYS A 325 0.76 11.77 -20.48
C LYS A 325 1.08 11.67 -21.97
N ASP A 326 2.18 12.28 -22.41
CA ASP A 326 2.65 12.28 -23.80
C ASP A 326 3.47 11.02 -24.17
N ASP A 327 3.83 10.17 -23.20
CA ASP A 327 4.54 8.92 -23.45
C ASP A 327 3.58 7.84 -23.99
N LYS A 328 3.99 7.11 -25.03
CA LYS A 328 3.15 6.09 -25.70
C LYS A 328 2.74 4.93 -24.78
N ARG A 329 3.48 4.69 -23.70
CA ARG A 329 3.18 3.64 -22.70
C ARG A 329 2.11 4.05 -21.69
N TYR A 330 1.79 5.34 -21.61
CA TYR A 330 0.91 5.89 -20.57
C TYR A 330 -0.45 5.17 -20.51
N GLY A 331 -1.04 4.90 -21.68
CA GLY A 331 -2.33 4.21 -21.79
C GLY A 331 -2.31 2.79 -21.19
N ALA A 332 -1.32 1.97 -21.56
CA ALA A 332 -1.16 0.61 -21.05
C ALA A 332 -0.94 0.58 -19.52
N ILE A 333 -0.10 1.50 -19.02
CA ILE A 333 0.23 1.59 -17.60
C ILE A 333 -1.00 1.98 -16.79
N MET A 334 -1.76 3.00 -17.24
CA MET A 334 -2.98 3.41 -16.55
C MET A 334 -4.09 2.36 -16.64
N ALA A 335 -4.18 1.62 -17.75
CA ALA A 335 -5.12 0.51 -17.87
C ALA A 335 -4.83 -0.60 -16.85
N ALA A 336 -3.55 -1.00 -16.71
CA ALA A 336 -3.14 -1.95 -15.69
C ALA A 336 -3.35 -1.40 -14.27
N ALA A 337 -3.01 -0.14 -14.01
CA ALA A 337 -3.20 0.52 -12.72
C ALA A 337 -4.67 0.47 -12.27
N ASN A 338 -5.60 0.75 -13.19
CA ASN A 338 -7.04 0.70 -12.94
C ASN A 338 -7.55 -0.72 -12.68
N ALA A 339 -7.10 -1.71 -13.45
CA ALA A 339 -7.49 -3.11 -13.24
C ALA A 339 -7.08 -3.60 -11.84
N HIS A 340 -5.84 -3.30 -11.44
CA HIS A 340 -5.33 -3.62 -10.11
C HIS A 340 -6.04 -2.82 -9.00
N LYS A 341 -6.37 -1.54 -9.23
CA LYS A 341 -7.14 -0.72 -8.29
C LYS A 341 -8.49 -1.34 -7.98
N THR A 342 -9.24 -1.70 -9.03
CA THR A 342 -10.57 -2.30 -8.88
C THR A 342 -10.49 -3.60 -8.07
N ALA A 343 -9.56 -4.49 -8.40
CA ALA A 343 -9.38 -5.75 -7.66
C ALA A 343 -8.99 -5.52 -6.19
N GLY A 344 -7.99 -4.66 -5.94
CA GLY A 344 -7.48 -4.40 -4.60
C GLY A 344 -8.46 -3.65 -3.70
N ILE A 345 -9.22 -2.67 -4.21
CA ILE A 345 -10.22 -1.97 -3.41
C ILE A 345 -11.41 -2.88 -3.08
N ASN A 346 -11.87 -3.69 -4.05
CA ASN A 346 -12.96 -4.65 -3.82
C ASN A 346 -12.61 -5.67 -2.73
N SER A 347 -11.35 -6.13 -2.65
CA SER A 347 -10.94 -7.09 -1.62
C SER A 347 -10.95 -6.49 -0.21
N VAL A 348 -10.74 -5.18 -0.06
CA VAL A 348 -10.80 -4.51 1.25
C VAL A 348 -12.23 -4.20 1.66
N ILE A 349 -13.10 -3.83 0.73
CA ILE A 349 -14.47 -3.42 1.06
C ILE A 349 -15.38 -4.63 1.23
N HIS A 350 -15.35 -5.57 0.29
CA HIS A 350 -16.39 -6.59 0.15
C HIS A 350 -15.97 -8.01 0.58
N ASP A 351 -14.67 -8.29 0.63
CA ASP A 351 -14.16 -9.67 0.74
C ASP A 351 -12.91 -9.76 1.64
N MET A 352 -13.00 -9.11 2.80
CA MET A 352 -11.87 -8.93 3.70
C MET A 352 -11.91 -9.93 4.86
N HIS A 353 -10.82 -10.67 5.02
CA HIS A 353 -10.56 -11.52 6.18
C HIS A 353 -9.59 -10.82 7.16
N TYR A 354 -9.53 -11.26 8.43
CA TYR A 354 -8.69 -10.63 9.46
C TYR A 354 -7.19 -10.61 9.11
N MET A 355 -6.72 -11.62 8.39
CA MET A 355 -5.34 -11.70 7.89
C MET A 355 -4.97 -10.59 6.91
N GLY A 356 -5.95 -9.97 6.24
CA GLY A 356 -5.75 -8.74 5.48
C GLY A 356 -6.11 -7.48 6.27
N SER A 357 -7.11 -7.56 7.15
CA SER A 357 -7.76 -6.40 7.76
C SER A 357 -6.87 -5.52 8.64
N HIS A 358 -5.74 -6.06 9.13
CA HIS A 358 -4.84 -5.33 10.02
C HIS A 358 -3.82 -4.43 9.29
N TRP A 359 -3.70 -4.53 7.95
CA TRP A 359 -2.74 -3.72 7.18
C TRP A 359 -3.26 -3.29 5.80
N LEU A 360 -4.14 -4.05 5.14
CA LEU A 360 -4.63 -3.72 3.79
C LEU A 360 -5.36 -2.38 3.72
N GLY A 361 -6.05 -1.99 4.80
CA GLY A 361 -6.66 -0.66 4.90
C GLY A 361 -5.62 0.47 4.70
N SER A 362 -4.37 0.27 5.13
CA SER A 362 -3.31 1.26 4.94
C SER A 362 -2.87 1.33 3.48
N PHE A 363 -2.75 0.18 2.80
CA PHE A 363 -2.44 0.13 1.37
C PHE A 363 -3.56 0.77 0.53
N ALA A 364 -4.81 0.48 0.88
CA ALA A 364 -5.98 1.07 0.22
C ALA A 364 -6.07 2.58 0.49
N THR A 365 -5.79 3.04 1.71
CA THR A 365 -5.69 4.47 2.04
C THR A 365 -4.56 5.15 1.26
N TYR A 366 -3.41 4.49 1.10
CA TYR A 366 -2.27 5.00 0.34
C TYR A 366 -2.66 5.24 -1.12
N LEU A 367 -3.30 4.26 -1.75
CA LEU A 367 -3.84 4.37 -3.11
C LEU A 367 -4.94 5.43 -3.22
N GLN A 368 -5.95 5.37 -2.37
CA GLN A 368 -7.15 6.21 -2.48
C GLN A 368 -6.84 7.68 -2.24
N THR A 369 -5.92 7.99 -1.32
CA THR A 369 -5.49 9.36 -1.01
C THR A 369 -4.28 9.81 -1.84
N GLN A 370 -3.92 9.05 -2.89
CA GLN A 370 -2.82 9.35 -3.83
C GLN A 370 -1.49 9.65 -3.13
N ARG A 371 -1.22 8.94 -2.04
CA ARG A 371 0.01 9.14 -1.26
C ARG A 371 1.23 8.81 -2.13
N GLY A 372 2.24 9.69 -2.13
CA GLY A 372 3.50 9.48 -2.88
C GLY A 372 3.44 9.77 -4.39
N LEU A 373 2.34 10.33 -4.91
CA LEU A 373 2.29 10.88 -6.28
C LEU A 373 2.78 12.33 -6.37
N HIS A 374 2.79 13.07 -5.25
CA HIS A 374 3.09 14.51 -5.19
C HIS A 374 4.22 14.82 -4.22
#